data_AF-D8J8F8-F1
#
_entry.id   AF-D8J8F8-F1
#
_cell.length_a   1.000
_cell.length_b   1.000
_cell.length_c   1.000
_cell.angle_alpha   90.00
_cell.angle_beta   90.00
_cell.angle_gamma   90.00
#
_symmetry.space_group_name_H-M   'P 1'
#
loop_
_entity.id
_entity.type
_entity.pdbx_description
1 polymer ?
#
loop_
_entity_poly.entity_id
_entity_poly.type
_entity_poly.pdbx_seq_one_letter_code
_entity_poly.pdbx_strand_id
1 'polypeptide(L)' 'MEFDFPKTAAVFAALIALGVVGTTPMMGTSTVLMMVLPSMVVFGLVVLALGVKHGEYRATRR' A
#
# COMPACT_ATOMS: atom_id res chain seq x y z
N MET A 1 12.05 -15.06 7.95
CA MET A 1 12.32 -13.87 7.11
C MET A 1 12.35 -12.70 8.07
N GLU A 2 13.41 -11.92 8.07
CA GLU A 2 13.45 -10.69 8.87
C GLU A 2 12.57 -9.64 8.19
N PHE A 3 11.79 -8.92 8.99
CA PHE A 3 10.93 -7.87 8.47
C PHE A 3 11.78 -6.61 8.19
N ASP A 4 11.92 -6.28 6.91
CA ASP A 4 12.60 -5.06 6.47
C ASP A 4 11.55 -3.96 6.26
N PHE A 5 11.39 -3.11 7.28
CA PHE A 5 10.45 -1.99 7.25
C PHE A 5 10.78 -0.97 6.15
N PRO A 6 12.04 -0.48 6.01
CA PRO A 6 12.41 0.44 4.93
C PRO A 6 12.03 -0.09 3.54
N LYS A 7 12.36 -1.35 3.24
CA LYS A 7 12.06 -1.96 1.95
C LYS A 7 10.55 -2.10 1.73
N THR A 8 9.82 -2.50 2.76
CA THR A 8 8.36 -2.62 2.71
C THR A 8 7.71 -1.26 2.43
N ALA A 9 8.13 -0.22 3.14
CA ALA A 9 7.62 1.14 2.96
C ALA A 9 7.92 1.68 1.55
N ALA A 10 9.13 1.44 1.04
CA ALA A 10 9.52 1.86 -0.31
C ALA A 10 8.67 1.19 -1.39
N VAL A 11 8.45 -0.12 -1.29
CA VAL A 11 7.59 -0.86 -2.23
C VAL A 11 6.13 -0.39 -2.12
N PHE A 12 5.64 -0.18 -0.91
CA PHE A 12 4.29 0.35 -0.70
C PHE A 12 4.10 1.72 -1.37
N ALA A 13 5.03 2.65 -1.16
CA ALA A 13 4.99 3.96 -1.81
C ALA A 13 5.06 3.87 -3.34
N ALA A 14 5.89 2.97 -3.88
CA ALA A 14 5.99 2.74 -5.32
C ALA A 14 4.66 2.24 -5.91
N LEU A 15 3.98 1.31 -5.22
CA LEU A 15 2.67 0.81 -5.65
C LEU A 15 1.60 1.92 -5.65
N ILE A 16 1.60 2.76 -4.63
CA ILE A 16 0.68 3.92 -4.57
C ILE A 16 0.96 4.89 -5.73
N ALA A 17 2.22 5.22 -5.98
CA ALA A 17 2.60 6.12 -7.08
C ALA A 17 2.17 5.56 -8.45
N LEU A 18 2.38 4.26 -8.68
CA LEU A 18 1.92 3.58 -9.89
C LEU A 18 0.40 3.60 -10.02
N GLY A 19 -0.33 3.41 -8.91
CA GLY A 19 -1.79 3.51 -8.89
C GLY A 19 -2.30 4.90 -9.25
N VAL A 20 -1.66 5.95 -8.72
CA VAL A 20 -1.99 7.35 -9.06
C VAL A 20 -1.74 7.62 -10.54
N VAL A 21 -0.55 7.32 -11.06
CA VAL A 21 -0.21 7.55 -12.48
C VAL A 21 -1.09 6.71 -13.40
N GLY A 22 -1.40 5.49 -12.98
CA GLY A 22 -2.27 4.60 -13.73
C GLY A 22 -3.70 5.12 -13.83
N THR A 23 -4.21 5.82 -12.81
CA THR A 23 -5.62 6.26 -12.73
C THR A 23 -5.88 7.66 -13.30
N THR A 24 -4.86 8.52 -13.41
CA THR A 24 -5.00 9.89 -13.93
C THR A 24 -5.51 10.03 -15.37
N PRO A 25 -5.29 9.11 -16.32
CA PRO A 25 -5.84 9.25 -17.67
C PRO A 25 -7.36 9.08 -17.75
N MET A 26 -7.98 8.40 -16.77
CA MET A 26 -9.42 8.08 -16.80
C MET A 26 -10.25 8.94 -15.83
N MET A 27 -9.58 9.69 -14.95
CA MET A 27 -10.22 10.46 -13.88
C MET A 27 -9.58 11.85 -13.80
N GLY A 28 -10.37 12.87 -13.42
CA GLY A 28 -9.82 14.20 -13.19
C GLY A 28 -8.75 14.21 -12.09
N THR A 29 -7.68 14.99 -12.26
CA THR A 29 -6.56 15.07 -11.30
C THR A 29 -7.03 15.41 -9.88
N SER A 30 -8.01 16.30 -9.74
CA SER A 30 -8.61 16.63 -8.43
C SER A 30 -9.22 15.41 -7.76
N THR A 31 -9.99 14.60 -8.49
CA THR A 31 -10.59 13.36 -7.98
C THR A 31 -9.52 12.36 -7.55
N VAL A 32 -8.46 12.19 -8.35
CA VAL A 32 -7.38 11.27 -8.01
C VAL A 32 -6.67 11.70 -6.74
N LEU A 33 -6.27 12.97 -6.63
CA LEU A 33 -5.48 13.45 -5.49
C LEU A 33 -6.30 13.63 -4.21
N MET A 34 -7.59 13.99 -4.30
CA MET A 34 -8.43 14.29 -3.14
C MET A 34 -9.31 13.12 -2.68
N MET A 35 -9.50 12.09 -3.50
CA MET A 35 -10.36 10.95 -3.16
C MET A 35 -9.64 9.61 -3.31
N VAL A 36 -9.07 9.35 -4.49
CA VAL A 36 -8.48 8.04 -4.81
C VAL A 36 -7.21 7.81 -4.00
N LEU A 37 -6.24 8.73 -4.07
CA LEU A 37 -4.97 8.62 -3.36
C LEU A 37 -5.16 8.47 -1.83
N PRO A 38 -5.97 9.32 -1.15
CA PRO A 38 -6.23 9.13 0.28
C PRO A 38 -6.82 7.76 0.60
N SER A 39 -7.80 7.30 -0.20
CA SER A 39 -8.44 5.99 0.00
C SER A 39 -7.47 4.83 -0.22
N MET A 40 -6.62 4.91 -1.25
CA MET A 40 -5.58 3.91 -1.53
C MET A 40 -4.56 3.83 -0.40
N VAL A 41 -4.14 4.97 0.15
CA VAL A 41 -3.20 5.01 1.28
C VAL A 41 -3.84 4.39 2.51
N VAL A 42 -5.04 4.80 2.89
CA VAL A 42 -5.72 4.27 4.10
C VAL A 42 -5.96 2.77 3.98
N PHE A 43 -6.57 2.32 2.87
CA PHE A 43 -6.83 0.91 2.66
C PHE A 43 -5.53 0.09 2.56
N GLY A 44 -4.55 0.61 1.83
CA GLY A 44 -3.25 -0.01 1.67
C GLY A 44 -2.53 -0.21 3.01
N LEU A 45 -2.57 0.79 3.91
CA LEU A 45 -1.99 0.68 5.25
C LEU A 45 -2.71 -0.38 6.10
N VAL A 46 -4.04 -0.45 6.01
CA VAL A 46 -4.82 -1.48 6.72
C VAL A 46 -4.42 -2.88 6.26
N VAL A 47 -4.41 -3.13 4.95
CA VAL A 47 -4.05 -4.45 4.41
C VAL A 47 -2.58 -4.78 4.65
N LEU A 48 -1.68 -3.79 4.58
CA LEU A 48 -0.27 -3.98 4.90
C LEU A 48 -0.08 -4.43 6.35
N ALA A 49 -0.72 -3.76 7.30
CA ALA A 49 -0.66 -4.11 8.72
C ALA A 49 -1.18 -5.54 8.97
N LEU A 50 -2.32 -5.90 8.35
CA LEU A 50 -2.88 -7.25 8.44
C LEU A 50 -1.95 -8.30 7.81
N GLY A 51 -1.36 -8.00 6.65
CA GLY A 51 -0.44 -8.90 5.94
C GLY A 51 0.83 -9.17 6.75
N VAL A 52 1.41 -8.15 7.37
CA VAL A 52 2.58 -8.30 8.25
C VAL A 52 2.23 -9.21 9.45
N LYS A 53 1.11 -8.96 10.13
CA LYS A 53 0.67 -9.79 11.26
C LYS A 53 0.37 -11.23 10.85
N HIS A 54 -0.24 -11.43 9.69
CA HIS A 54 -0.47 -12.76 9.13
C HIS A 54 0.85 -13.49 8.82
N GLY A 55 1.83 -12.77 8.27
CA GLY A 55 3.18 -13.29 8.01
C GLY A 55 3.90 -13.73 9.29
N GLU A 56 3.88 -12.87 10.32
CA GLU A 56 4.42 -13.18 11.66
C GLU A 56 3.78 -14.45 12.23
N TYR A 57 2.44 -14.51 12.22
CA TYR A 57 1.69 -15.67 12.72
C TYR A 57 2.10 -16.99 12.02
N ARG A 58 2.26 -16.98 10.69
CA ARG A 58 2.70 -18.15 9.94
C ARG A 58 4.16 -18.52 10.20
N ALA A 59 5.02 -17.54 10.44
CA ALA A 59 6.43 -17.78 10.75
C ALA A 59 6.62 -18.40 12.14
N THR A 60 5.79 -18.01 13.13
CA THR A 60 5.86 -18.53 14.51
C THR A 60 5.23 -19.92 14.67
N ARG A 61 4.25 -20.29 13.85
CA ARG A 61 3.58 -21.61 13.90
C ARG A 61 4.27 -22.72 13.10
N ARG A 62 5.52 -22.51 12.67
CA ARG A 62 6.29 -23.48 11.90
C ARG A 62 7.24 -24.27 12.78
#